data_AF-A0A660V4F4-F1
#
_entry.id   AF-A0A660V4F4-F1
#
_cell.length_a   1.000
_cell.length_b   1.000
_cell.length_c   1.000
_cell.angle_alpha   90.00
_cell.angle_beta   90.00
_cell.angle_gamma   90.00
#
_symmetry.space_group_name_H-M   'P 1'
#
loop_
_entity.id
_entity.type
_entity.pdbx_description
1 polymer ?
#
loop_
_entity_poly.entity_id
_entity_poly.type
_entity_poly.pdbx_seq_one_letter_code
_entity_poly.pdbx_strand_id
1 'polypeptide(L)'
;MKIEDTPEASRRSDEIWELTDDAYETAQRLGDETKMAIWARAFEKTRKLALFYACSENHRVPRITAAGIDWAWRLVEHQTKRMLFMADLYVADNEFQADCKRFVGFLIKHHERKGANVFMPHWDLSRRLNWPEKKIQDVRDSLIAQQRIEIKPSSRGPNRPQYRLL
;
A
#
# COMPACT_ATOMS: atom_id res chain seq x y z
N MET A 1 -19.22 -30.18 8.37
CA MET A 1 -18.55 -30.48 9.65
C MET A 1 -18.31 -29.16 10.36
N LYS A 2 -19.01 -28.88 11.46
CA LYS A 2 -18.81 -27.66 12.25
C LYS A 2 -17.65 -27.91 13.21
N ILE A 3 -16.55 -27.19 13.03
CA ILE A 3 -15.40 -27.26 13.94
C ILE A 3 -15.71 -26.33 15.11
N GLU A 4 -15.62 -26.87 16.33
CA GLU A 4 -15.91 -26.12 17.54
C GLU A 4 -14.69 -25.32 18.00
N ASP A 5 -14.97 -24.23 18.70
CA ASP A 5 -13.96 -23.42 19.40
C ASP A 5 -13.82 -23.91 20.84
N THR A 6 -12.62 -23.87 21.41
CA THR A 6 -12.49 -23.90 22.88
C THR A 6 -13.03 -22.59 23.48
N PRO A 7 -13.43 -22.56 24.76
CA PRO A 7 -13.83 -21.30 25.42
C PRO A 7 -12.76 -20.21 25.37
N GLU A 8 -11.47 -20.59 25.44
CA GLU A 8 -10.33 -19.68 25.29
C GLU A 8 -10.23 -19.14 23.87
N ALA A 9 -10.50 -19.98 22.86
CA ALA A 9 -10.48 -19.58 21.46
C ALA A 9 -11.61 -18.60 21.13
N SER A 10 -12.79 -18.76 21.73
CA SER A 10 -13.89 -17.81 21.61
C SER A 10 -13.48 -16.44 22.15
N ARG A 11 -13.02 -16.38 23.41
CA ARG A 11 -12.53 -15.13 24.03
C ARG A 11 -11.44 -14.47 23.19
N ARG A 12 -10.48 -15.26 22.71
CA ARG A 12 -9.39 -14.72 21.89
C ARG A 12 -9.85 -14.24 20.52
N SER A 13 -10.88 -14.88 19.95
CA SER A 13 -11.49 -14.43 18.70
C SER A 13 -12.20 -13.10 18.88
N ASP A 14 -12.91 -12.91 20.00
CA ASP A 14 -13.60 -11.66 20.31
C ASP A 14 -12.59 -10.49 20.45
N GLU A 15 -11.48 -10.71 21.18
CA GLU A 15 -10.41 -9.72 21.30
C GLU A 15 -9.81 -9.31 19.93
N ILE A 16 -9.59 -10.26 19.02
CA ILE A 16 -9.08 -9.94 17.68
C ILE A 16 -10.14 -9.27 16.82
N TRP A 17 -11.41 -9.68 16.96
CA TRP A 17 -12.51 -9.06 16.26
C TRP A 17 -12.61 -7.57 16.64
N GLU A 18 -12.62 -7.24 17.93
CA GLU A 18 -12.60 -5.86 18.45
C GLU A 18 -11.43 -5.05 17.85
N LEU A 19 -10.21 -5.60 17.86
CA LEU A 19 -9.05 -4.93 17.26
C LEU A 19 -9.25 -4.62 15.76
N THR A 20 -9.83 -5.55 15.02
CA THR A 20 -10.08 -5.35 13.57
C THR A 20 -11.23 -4.39 13.30
N ASP A 21 -12.24 -4.39 14.17
CA ASP A 21 -13.41 -3.51 14.07
C ASP A 21 -13.03 -2.07 14.41
N ASP A 22 -12.30 -1.84 15.50
CA ASP A 22 -11.74 -0.52 15.86
C ASP A 22 -10.90 0.09 14.74
N ALA A 23 -10.08 -0.75 14.09
CA ALA A 23 -9.24 -0.33 12.96
C ALA A 23 -10.07 -0.01 11.71
N TYR A 24 -11.13 -0.79 11.45
CA TYR A 24 -12.08 -0.51 10.38
C TYR A 24 -12.84 0.80 10.62
N GLU A 25 -13.39 0.99 11.82
CA GLU A 25 -14.11 2.23 12.17
C GLU A 25 -13.19 3.45 12.06
N THR A 26 -11.93 3.32 12.46
CA THR A 26 -10.95 4.40 12.31
C THR A 26 -10.73 4.75 10.84
N ALA A 27 -10.58 3.74 9.98
CA ALA A 27 -10.49 3.97 8.53
C ALA A 27 -11.76 4.60 7.97
N GLN A 28 -12.94 4.17 8.45
CA GLN A 28 -14.23 4.71 8.04
C GLN A 28 -14.39 6.19 8.43
N ARG A 29 -14.03 6.57 9.67
CA ARG A 29 -14.04 7.97 10.14
C ARG A 29 -13.13 8.87 9.29
N LEU A 30 -12.04 8.31 8.76
CA LEU A 30 -11.10 9.02 7.89
C LEU A 30 -11.50 8.98 6.40
N GLY A 31 -12.57 8.26 6.03
CA GLY A 31 -12.97 8.08 4.64
C GLY A 31 -11.99 7.25 3.80
N ASP A 32 -11.14 6.44 4.44
CA ASP A 32 -10.13 5.64 3.76
C ASP A 32 -10.70 4.29 3.32
N GLU A 33 -11.38 4.29 2.17
CA GLU A 33 -12.02 3.11 1.59
C GLU A 33 -11.04 1.93 1.39
N THR A 34 -9.77 2.22 1.14
CA THR A 34 -8.75 1.19 0.95
C THR A 34 -8.44 0.49 2.27
N LYS A 35 -8.20 1.25 3.35
CA LYS A 35 -7.97 0.69 4.67
C LYS A 35 -9.19 -0.03 5.21
N MET A 36 -10.40 0.50 4.95
CA MET A 36 -11.66 -0.20 5.25
C MET A 36 -11.70 -1.58 4.57
N ALA A 37 -11.43 -1.64 3.25
CA ALA A 37 -11.47 -2.91 2.51
C ALA A 37 -10.43 -3.93 2.98
N ILE A 38 -9.26 -3.45 3.44
CA ILE A 38 -8.19 -4.29 4.00
C ILE A 38 -8.61 -4.86 5.37
N TRP A 39 -9.05 -4.01 6.30
CA TRP A 39 -9.43 -4.42 7.66
C TRP A 39 -10.67 -5.29 7.71
N ALA A 40 -11.67 -5.02 6.86
CA ALA A 40 -12.92 -5.80 6.78
C ALA A 40 -12.71 -7.31 6.52
N ARG A 41 -11.52 -7.71 6.03
CA ARG A 41 -11.18 -9.11 5.73
C ARG A 41 -10.16 -9.72 6.70
N ALA A 42 -9.65 -8.95 7.66
CA ALA A 42 -8.60 -9.41 8.55
C ALA A 42 -9.09 -10.54 9.45
N PHE A 43 -10.15 -10.31 10.22
CA PHE A 43 -10.68 -11.33 11.15
C PHE A 43 -11.15 -12.61 10.44
N GLU A 44 -11.82 -12.47 9.29
CA GLU A 44 -12.25 -13.63 8.48
C GLU A 44 -11.06 -14.51 8.06
N LYS A 45 -9.95 -13.89 7.62
CA LYS A 45 -8.72 -14.63 7.27
C LYS A 45 -8.11 -15.32 8.49
N THR A 46 -8.13 -14.67 9.64
CA THR A 46 -7.66 -15.27 10.90
C THR A 46 -8.46 -16.51 11.25
N ARG A 47 -9.79 -16.44 11.22
CA ARG A 47 -10.67 -17.59 11.49
C ARG A 47 -10.42 -18.74 10.50
N LYS A 48 -10.27 -18.45 9.21
CA LYS A 48 -9.96 -19.47 8.19
C LYS A 48 -8.61 -20.15 8.42
N LEU A 49 -7.57 -19.39 8.78
CA LEU A 49 -6.25 -19.96 9.07
C LEU A 49 -6.24 -20.77 10.37
N ALA A 50 -6.95 -20.33 11.40
CA ALA A 50 -7.08 -21.08 12.65
C ALA A 50 -7.82 -22.41 12.44
N LEU A 51 -8.80 -22.44 11.53
CA LEU A 51 -9.47 -23.67 11.10
C LEU A 51 -8.47 -24.66 10.46
N PHE A 52 -7.62 -24.18 9.55
CA PHE A 52 -6.60 -25.02 8.92
C PHE A 52 -5.58 -25.53 9.94
N TYR A 53 -5.18 -24.69 10.89
CA TYR A 53 -4.32 -25.08 12.00
C TYR A 53 -4.94 -26.22 12.81
N ALA A 54 -6.20 -26.08 13.23
CA ALA A 54 -6.93 -27.10 13.98
C ALA A 54 -7.02 -28.45 13.22
N CYS A 55 -7.33 -28.41 11.92
CA CYS A 55 -7.33 -29.60 11.07
C CYS A 55 -5.94 -30.25 10.96
N SER A 56 -4.88 -29.43 10.94
CA SER A 56 -3.50 -29.93 10.86
C SER A 56 -3.03 -30.58 12.16
N GLU A 57 -3.48 -30.08 13.32
CA GLU A 57 -3.17 -30.67 14.62
C GLU A 57 -3.94 -31.97 14.86
N ASN A 58 -5.24 -31.99 14.55
CA ASN A 58 -6.08 -33.18 14.71
C ASN A 58 -7.21 -33.22 13.68
N HIS A 59 -6.97 -33.90 12.55
CA HIS A 59 -7.97 -34.04 11.49
C HIS A 59 -9.17 -34.93 11.87
N ARG A 60 -9.09 -35.75 12.93
CA ARG A 60 -10.19 -36.65 13.34
C ARG A 60 -11.23 -35.92 14.17
N VAL A 61 -10.79 -35.08 15.09
CA VAL A 61 -11.65 -34.27 15.96
C VAL A 61 -11.04 -32.87 16.06
N PRO A 62 -11.08 -32.07 14.97
CA PRO A 62 -10.49 -30.75 14.97
C PRO A 62 -11.25 -29.83 15.91
N ARG A 63 -10.50 -28.99 16.61
CA ARG A 63 -11.04 -27.96 17.51
C ARG A 63 -10.14 -26.73 17.43
N ILE A 64 -10.72 -25.55 17.22
CA ILE A 64 -9.96 -24.31 17.18
C ILE A 64 -9.58 -23.94 18.62
N THR A 65 -8.29 -23.73 18.84
CA THR A 65 -7.69 -23.36 20.12
C THR A 65 -7.24 -21.91 20.10
N ALA A 66 -7.02 -21.32 21.28
CA ALA A 66 -6.43 -19.99 21.38
C ALA A 66 -5.06 -19.91 20.69
N ALA A 67 -4.25 -20.98 20.79
CA ALA A 67 -2.96 -21.06 20.10
C ALA A 67 -3.12 -21.01 18.56
N GLY A 68 -4.11 -21.69 18.00
CA GLY A 68 -4.42 -21.63 16.57
C GLY A 68 -4.87 -20.24 16.12
N ILE A 69 -5.66 -19.56 16.95
CA ILE A 69 -6.08 -18.17 16.71
C ILE A 69 -4.88 -17.21 16.76
N ASP A 70 -4.03 -17.31 17.77
CA ASP A 70 -2.83 -16.46 17.91
C ASP A 70 -1.84 -16.69 16.76
N TRP A 71 -1.61 -17.95 16.39
CA TRP A 71 -0.78 -18.30 15.24
C TRP A 71 -1.33 -17.67 13.96
N ALA A 72 -2.63 -17.82 13.70
CA ALA A 72 -3.28 -17.25 12.54
C ALA A 72 -3.22 -15.72 12.54
N TRP A 73 -3.48 -15.09 13.69
CA TRP A 73 -3.46 -13.64 13.84
C TRP A 73 -2.08 -13.07 13.56
N ARG A 74 -1.00 -13.64 14.09
CA ARG A 74 0.36 -13.15 13.83
C ARG A 74 0.68 -13.07 12.34
N LEU A 75 0.23 -14.05 11.56
CA LEU A 75 0.42 -14.06 10.11
C LEU A 75 -0.47 -13.01 9.41
N VAL A 76 -1.76 -12.98 9.76
CA VAL A 76 -2.73 -12.05 9.15
C VAL A 76 -2.41 -10.61 9.49
N GLU A 77 -2.00 -10.32 10.73
CA GLU A 77 -1.61 -9.00 11.18
C GLU A 77 -0.41 -8.50 10.38
N HIS A 78 0.64 -9.33 10.24
CA HIS A 78 1.80 -8.98 9.43
C HIS A 78 1.41 -8.69 7.97
N GLN A 79 0.62 -9.56 7.37
CA GLN A 79 0.18 -9.38 5.98
C GLN A 79 -0.71 -8.13 5.83
N THR A 80 -1.59 -7.88 6.78
CA THR A 80 -2.47 -6.71 6.81
C THR A 80 -1.66 -5.43 6.91
N LYS A 81 -0.71 -5.34 7.85
CA LYS A 81 0.21 -4.20 7.99
C LYS A 81 1.01 -3.96 6.71
N ARG A 82 1.48 -5.03 6.05
CA ARG A 82 2.17 -4.91 4.77
C ARG A 82 1.26 -4.39 3.65
N MET A 83 0.01 -4.83 3.59
CA MET A 83 -0.97 -4.32 2.62
C MET A 83 -1.29 -2.85 2.86
N LEU A 84 -1.45 -2.43 4.11
CA LEU A 84 -1.67 -1.02 4.47
C LEU A 84 -0.48 -0.16 4.06
N PHE A 85 0.73 -0.60 4.35
CA PHE A 85 1.95 0.09 3.92
C PHE A 85 2.02 0.21 2.38
N MET A 86 1.68 -0.85 1.65
CA MET A 86 1.63 -0.80 0.18
C MET A 86 0.50 0.12 -0.32
N ALA A 87 -0.64 0.17 0.38
CA ALA A 87 -1.71 1.11 0.06
C ALA A 87 -1.23 2.55 0.21
N ASP A 88 -0.63 2.89 1.36
CA ASP A 88 -0.07 4.24 1.59
C ASP A 88 0.98 4.61 0.53
N LEU A 89 1.80 3.66 0.07
CA LEU A 89 2.79 3.89 -0.98
C LEU A 89 2.20 4.01 -2.39
N TYR A 90 1.21 3.21 -2.75
CA TYR A 90 0.82 2.98 -4.16
C TYR A 90 -0.63 3.36 -4.49
N VAL A 91 -1.55 3.30 -3.54
CA VAL A 91 -2.91 3.83 -3.73
C VAL A 91 -2.82 5.35 -3.73
N ALA A 92 -3.25 5.91 -4.84
CA ALA A 92 -3.32 7.33 -5.04
C ALA A 92 -4.71 7.77 -4.58
N ASP A 93 -4.81 8.70 -3.63
CA ASP A 93 -6.11 9.19 -3.14
C ASP A 93 -6.95 9.84 -4.25
N ASN A 94 -6.32 10.15 -5.39
CA ASN A 94 -6.95 10.68 -6.60
C ASN A 94 -6.08 10.45 -7.84
N GLU A 95 -6.63 10.70 -9.03
CA GLU A 95 -5.91 10.58 -10.32
C GLU A 95 -4.59 11.38 -10.32
N PHE A 96 -4.58 12.56 -9.70
CA PHE A 96 -3.42 13.43 -9.62
C PHE A 96 -2.25 12.80 -8.84
N GLN A 97 -2.53 12.09 -7.74
CA GLN A 97 -1.50 11.36 -7.02
C GLN A 97 -0.95 10.18 -7.84
N ALA A 98 -1.78 9.52 -8.66
CA ALA A 98 -1.33 8.46 -9.55
C ALA A 98 -0.40 9.04 -10.63
N ASP A 99 -0.70 10.24 -11.12
CA ASP A 99 0.17 10.99 -12.01
C ASP A 99 1.51 11.35 -11.34
N CYS A 100 1.50 11.87 -10.10
CA CYS A 100 2.73 12.11 -9.34
C CYS A 100 3.61 10.85 -9.24
N LYS A 101 3.01 9.69 -8.92
CA LYS A 101 3.73 8.40 -8.84
C LYS A 101 4.28 7.98 -10.20
N ARG A 102 3.52 8.15 -11.28
CA ARG A 102 3.96 7.81 -12.64
C ARG A 102 5.11 8.69 -13.12
N PHE A 103 5.08 10.00 -12.81
CA PHE A 103 6.17 10.94 -13.08
C PHE A 103 7.45 10.49 -12.38
N VAL A 104 7.40 10.25 -11.07
CA VAL A 104 8.54 9.76 -10.28
C VAL A 104 9.05 8.42 -10.80
N GLY A 105 8.16 7.50 -11.15
CA GLY A 105 8.54 6.18 -11.69
C GLY A 105 9.39 6.26 -12.97
N PHE A 106 9.17 7.26 -13.84
CA PHE A 106 10.04 7.47 -14.99
C PHE A 106 11.41 8.03 -14.61
N LEU A 107 11.49 8.90 -13.61
CA LEU A 107 12.76 9.40 -13.11
C LEU A 107 13.59 8.29 -12.44
N ILE A 108 12.96 7.39 -11.68
CA ILE A 108 13.63 6.22 -11.08
C ILE A 108 14.27 5.37 -12.19
N LYS A 109 13.50 5.01 -13.21
CA LYS A 109 14.01 4.22 -14.34
C LYS A 109 15.14 4.91 -15.11
N HIS A 110 15.15 6.23 -15.15
CA HIS A 110 16.24 6.99 -15.78
C HIS A 110 17.48 7.03 -14.92
N HIS A 111 17.30 7.29 -13.62
CA HIS A 111 18.35 7.20 -12.61
C HIS A 111 19.04 5.83 -12.70
N GLU A 112 18.30 4.72 -12.68
CA GLU A 112 18.85 3.37 -12.80
C GLU A 112 19.68 3.14 -14.09
N ARG A 113 19.32 3.80 -15.19
CA ARG A 113 19.96 3.61 -16.51
C ARG A 113 21.12 4.56 -16.79
N LYS A 114 21.10 5.77 -16.21
CA LYS A 114 22.02 6.87 -16.56
C LYS A 114 22.82 7.38 -15.35
N GLY A 115 22.44 7.00 -14.14
CA GLY A 115 23.08 7.42 -12.89
C GLY A 115 22.33 8.54 -12.15
N ALA A 116 22.57 8.64 -10.84
CA ALA A 116 21.88 9.52 -9.89
C ALA A 116 21.96 11.01 -10.21
N ASN A 117 23.06 11.41 -10.81
CA ASN A 117 23.40 12.81 -11.03
C ASN A 117 23.00 13.30 -12.43
N VAL A 118 22.36 12.43 -13.24
CA VAL A 118 21.94 12.78 -14.59
C VAL A 118 20.49 13.25 -14.59
N PHE A 119 20.29 14.50 -15.02
CA PHE A 119 18.95 15.06 -15.18
C PHE A 119 18.27 14.50 -16.44
N MET A 120 17.01 14.09 -16.31
CA MET A 120 16.17 13.73 -17.44
C MET A 120 15.67 14.99 -18.16
N PRO A 121 15.89 15.14 -19.48
CA PRO A 121 15.32 16.24 -20.25
C PRO A 121 13.80 16.19 -20.33
N HIS A 122 13.13 17.35 -20.27
CA HIS A 122 11.66 17.41 -20.34
C HIS A 122 11.05 16.79 -21.60
N TRP A 123 11.72 16.85 -22.75
CA TRP A 123 11.22 16.19 -23.96
C TRP A 123 11.16 14.66 -23.83
N ASP A 124 12.07 14.04 -23.06
CA ASP A 124 12.10 12.58 -22.87
C ASP A 124 10.99 12.18 -21.90
N LEU A 125 10.82 12.94 -20.83
CA LEU A 125 9.76 12.71 -19.86
C LEU A 125 8.36 12.91 -20.46
N SER A 126 8.13 14.03 -21.14
CA SER A 126 6.83 14.38 -21.75
C SER A 126 6.38 13.33 -22.78
N ARG A 127 7.28 12.84 -23.63
CA ARG A 127 6.98 11.76 -24.59
C ARG A 127 6.57 10.46 -23.89
N ARG A 128 7.18 10.12 -22.75
CA ARG A 128 6.89 8.90 -22.00
C ARG A 128 5.60 8.99 -21.19
N LEU A 129 5.30 10.18 -20.66
CA LEU A 129 4.07 10.46 -19.94
C LEU A 129 2.88 10.55 -20.89
N ASN A 130 3.07 11.14 -22.08
CA ASN A 130 2.03 11.40 -23.07
C ASN A 130 0.86 12.21 -22.48
N TRP A 131 1.19 13.27 -21.75
CA TRP A 131 0.23 14.15 -21.09
C TRP A 131 0.23 15.56 -21.70
N PRO A 132 -0.87 16.32 -21.55
CA PRO A 132 -0.87 17.75 -21.84
C PRO A 132 0.16 18.51 -20.97
N GLU A 133 0.78 19.54 -21.53
CA GLU A 133 1.84 20.30 -20.85
C GLU A 133 1.39 20.87 -19.50
N LYS A 134 0.14 21.34 -19.42
CA LYS A 134 -0.44 21.88 -18.19
C LYS A 134 -0.47 20.83 -17.06
N LYS A 135 -0.84 19.58 -17.40
CA LYS A 135 -0.85 18.46 -16.46
C LYS A 135 0.57 18.11 -15.98
N ILE A 136 1.55 18.13 -16.87
CA ILE A 136 2.97 17.91 -16.52
C ILE A 136 3.46 19.02 -15.59
N GLN A 137 3.09 20.27 -15.86
CA GLN A 137 3.42 21.42 -15.01
C GLN A 137 2.81 21.29 -13.61
N ASP A 138 1.51 21.00 -13.51
CA ASP A 138 0.84 20.92 -12.20
C ASP A 138 1.43 19.78 -11.34
N VAL A 139 1.69 18.62 -11.94
CA VAL A 139 2.36 17.48 -11.27
C VAL A 139 3.78 17.83 -10.86
N ARG A 140 4.57 18.47 -11.74
CA ARG A 140 5.93 18.92 -11.44
C ARG A 140 5.94 19.88 -10.25
N ASP A 141 5.09 20.89 -10.28
CA ASP A 141 5.06 21.95 -9.27
C ASP A 141 4.68 21.36 -7.89
N SER A 142 3.76 20.38 -7.86
CA SER A 142 3.45 19.60 -6.66
C SER A 142 4.65 18.79 -6.15
N LEU A 143 5.37 18.08 -7.03
CA LEU A 143 6.54 17.27 -6.64
C LEU A 143 7.72 18.12 -6.16
N ILE A 144 7.88 19.34 -6.67
CA ILE A 144 8.87 20.32 -6.17
C ILE A 144 8.46 20.79 -4.77
N ALA A 145 7.19 21.14 -4.56
CA ALA A 145 6.69 21.58 -3.25
C ALA A 145 6.88 20.49 -2.17
N GLN A 146 6.76 19.21 -2.56
CA GLN A 146 7.03 18.05 -1.70
C GLN A 146 8.53 17.70 -1.57
N GLN A 147 9.44 18.47 -2.18
CA GLN A 147 10.89 18.22 -2.21
C GLN A 147 11.26 16.81 -2.71
N ARG A 148 10.52 16.28 -3.69
CA ARG A 148 10.80 14.95 -4.26
C ARG A 148 11.67 14.99 -5.49
N ILE A 149 11.70 16.13 -6.18
CA ILE A 149 12.46 16.33 -7.40
C ILE A 149 13.17 17.68 -7.40
N GLU A 150 14.30 17.74 -8.10
CA GLU A 150 15.03 18.96 -8.43
C GLU A 150 14.83 19.30 -9.90
N ILE A 151 14.76 20.60 -10.21
CA ILE A 151 14.75 21.10 -11.59
C ILE A 151 16.00 21.89 -11.91
N LYS A 152 16.48 21.72 -13.15
CA LYS A 152 17.54 22.56 -13.73
C LYS A 152 17.03 23.21 -15.02
N PRO A 153 17.25 24.51 -15.26
CA PRO A 153 16.97 25.10 -16.56
C PRO A 153 17.82 24.44 -17.66
N SER A 154 17.24 24.23 -18.85
CA SER A 154 18.02 23.69 -19.98
C SER A 154 19.12 24.65 -20.38
N SER A 155 20.34 24.14 -20.57
CA SER A 155 21.49 24.91 -21.06
C SER A 155 21.57 24.99 -22.58
N ARG A 156 20.75 24.23 -23.33
CA ARG A 156 20.72 24.23 -24.80
C ARG A 156 19.29 24.04 -25.32
N GLY A 157 18.77 25.03 -26.05
CA GLY A 157 17.44 24.97 -26.68
C GLY A 157 16.29 25.49 -25.79
N PRO A 158 15.02 25.40 -26.26
CA PRO A 158 13.88 26.08 -25.63
C PRO A 158 13.82 25.80 -24.14
N ASN A 159 13.41 26.82 -23.38
CA ASN A 159 13.56 27.04 -21.93
C ASN A 159 12.86 26.00 -20.99
N ARG A 160 12.70 24.76 -21.44
CA ARG A 160 12.05 23.67 -20.74
C ARG A 160 13.03 23.08 -19.70
N PRO A 161 12.56 22.78 -18.47
CA PRO A 161 13.42 22.31 -17.40
C PRO A 161 13.91 20.86 -17.64
N GLN A 162 14.89 20.44 -16.85
CA GLN A 162 15.30 19.05 -16.71
C GLN A 162 15.03 18.60 -15.27
N TYR A 163 14.83 17.31 -15.06
CA TYR A 163 14.32 16.76 -13.81
C TYR A 163 15.28 15.73 -13.21
N ARG A 164 15.42 15.73 -11.89
CA ARG A 164 16.18 14.71 -11.15
C ARG A 164 15.46 14.38 -9.85
N LEU A 165 15.63 13.17 -9.34
CA LEU A 165 15.18 12.80 -7.99
C LEU A 165 16.10 13.43 -6.94
N LEU A 166 15.52 13.84 -5.83
CA LEU A 166 16.26 14.20 -4.62
C LEU A 166 16.56 12.97 -3.78
#